data_AF-A0A2V5NYG7-F1
#
_entry.id   AF-A0A2V5NYG7-F1
#
_cell.length_a   1.000
_cell.length_b   1.000
_cell.length_c   1.000
_cell.angle_alpha   90.00
_cell.angle_beta   90.00
_cell.angle_gamma   90.00
#
_symmetry.space_group_name_H-M   'P 1'
#
loop_
_entity.id
_entity.type
_entity.pdbx_description
1 polymer ?
#
loop_
_entity_poly.entity_id
_entity_poly.type
_entity_poly.pdbx_seq_one_letter_code
_entity_poly.pdbx_strand_id
1 'polypeptide(L)'
;MNAMQAGEITGKISANPNPVSFGQGSVTISWETNDPSGAEIRVSTGPDHEKPVSQVGRAGQLEVPWIVDSKIYDFRLYAASWPDKPIDSVKVKRDLDSVSAILRKLATEAKQGNINIMELSQFIAAVMPHCLHSGKFHELFPVWEQNGFHVTPVHFYQPIPDTRELPETLWKQPSNLVGINMNDAMQIDLLRNHFTKFRE
;
A
#
# COMPACT_ATOMS: atom_id res chain seq x y z
N MET A 1 -23.27 40.02 44.21
CA MET A 1 -23.70 39.80 42.82
C MET A 1 -22.48 39.80 41.93
N ASN A 2 -22.20 38.71 41.25
CA ASN A 2 -21.75 38.66 39.85
C ASN A 2 -21.57 37.19 39.47
N ALA A 3 -22.66 36.58 39.01
CA ALA A 3 -22.58 35.40 38.18
C ALA A 3 -21.89 35.85 36.88
N MET A 4 -20.62 35.49 36.67
CA MET A 4 -20.06 35.50 35.32
C MET A 4 -20.99 34.62 34.49
N GLN A 5 -21.68 35.22 33.52
CA GLN A 5 -22.27 34.47 32.43
C GLN A 5 -21.16 33.59 31.86
N ALA A 6 -21.26 32.28 32.06
CA ALA A 6 -20.44 31.32 31.34
C ALA A 6 -20.81 31.49 29.87
N GLY A 7 -20.02 32.28 29.14
CA GLY A 7 -20.13 32.37 27.70
C GLY A 7 -20.00 30.96 27.14
N GLU A 8 -20.81 30.65 26.12
CA GLU A 8 -20.77 29.35 25.45
C GLU A 8 -19.34 29.02 25.02
N ILE A 9 -18.82 27.87 25.45
CA ILE A 9 -17.48 27.43 25.06
C ILE A 9 -17.54 27.02 23.59
N THR A 10 -16.74 27.69 22.77
CA THR A 10 -16.63 27.46 21.34
C THR A 10 -15.17 27.29 20.93
N GLY A 11 -14.98 26.74 19.75
CA GLY A 11 -13.67 26.55 19.16
C GLY A 11 -13.80 26.16 17.70
N LYS A 12 -12.67 26.17 17.01
CA LYS A 12 -12.58 25.79 15.61
C LYS A 12 -11.39 24.89 15.40
N ILE A 13 -11.56 23.83 14.61
CA ILE A 13 -10.48 22.96 14.15
C ILE A 13 -10.46 22.93 12.62
N SER A 14 -9.27 22.94 12.05
CA SER A 14 -9.07 22.86 10.61
C SER A 14 -7.85 22.03 10.26
N ALA A 15 -7.82 21.54 9.04
CA ALA A 15 -6.74 20.69 8.52
C ALA A 15 -6.28 21.26 7.18
N ASN A 16 -4.96 21.39 7.02
CA ASN A 16 -4.35 21.85 5.78
C ASN A 16 -3.06 21.08 5.50
N PRO A 17 -2.91 20.44 4.33
CA PRO A 17 -3.90 20.27 3.25
C PRO A 17 -5.03 19.30 3.64
N ASN A 18 -6.24 19.52 3.10
CA ASN A 18 -7.35 18.56 3.21
C ASN A 18 -8.24 18.60 1.96
N PRO A 19 -8.26 17.55 1.11
CA PRO A 19 -7.59 16.25 1.30
C PRO A 19 -6.06 16.32 1.15
N VAL A 20 -5.35 15.31 1.67
CA VAL A 20 -3.88 15.20 1.55
C VAL A 20 -3.52 14.60 0.20
N SER A 21 -2.83 15.36 -0.65
CA SER A 21 -2.47 14.93 -2.01
C SER A 21 -1.26 13.98 -2.03
N PHE A 22 -1.09 13.27 -3.14
CA PHE A 22 0.11 12.45 -3.38
C PHE A 22 1.40 13.28 -3.29
N GLY A 23 2.41 12.76 -2.59
CA GLY A 23 3.68 13.46 -2.34
C GLY A 23 3.68 14.40 -1.13
N GLN A 24 2.52 14.70 -0.54
CA GLN A 24 2.46 15.41 0.74
C GLN A 24 2.62 14.42 1.91
N GLY A 25 3.67 14.65 2.69
CA GLY A 25 4.07 13.78 3.80
C GLY A 25 3.25 13.96 5.07
N SER A 26 2.60 15.10 5.25
CA SER A 26 1.90 15.45 6.48
C SER A 26 0.70 16.36 6.26
N VAL A 27 -0.18 16.40 7.26
CA VAL A 27 -1.26 17.39 7.39
C VAL A 27 -1.05 18.21 8.65
N THR A 28 -1.27 19.51 8.57
CA THR A 28 -1.26 20.39 9.74
C THR A 28 -2.68 20.54 10.27
N ILE A 29 -2.89 20.08 11.50
CA ILE A 29 -4.12 20.30 12.26
C ILE A 29 -3.95 21.58 13.07
N SER A 30 -4.82 22.56 12.85
CA SER A 30 -4.83 23.84 13.58
C SER A 30 -6.11 23.97 14.39
N TRP A 31 -6.01 24.49 15.61
CA TRP A 31 -7.17 24.72 16.46
C TRP A 31 -7.09 26.03 17.23
N GLU A 32 -8.25 26.50 17.66
CA GLU A 32 -8.44 27.59 18.61
C GLU A 32 -9.71 27.35 19.45
N THR A 33 -9.72 27.78 20.71
CA THR A 33 -10.88 27.73 21.61
C THR A 33 -10.90 28.91 22.57
N ASN A 34 -12.09 29.30 23.02
CA ASN A 34 -12.28 30.27 24.10
C ASN A 34 -12.26 29.61 25.51
N ASP A 35 -12.10 28.29 25.64
CA ASP A 35 -12.01 27.61 26.93
C ASP A 35 -10.74 28.06 27.67
N PRO A 36 -10.85 28.65 28.88
CA PRO A 36 -9.69 29.07 29.64
C PRO A 36 -8.75 27.90 29.99
N SER A 37 -9.27 26.69 30.08
CA SER A 37 -8.58 25.44 30.44
C SER A 37 -7.83 24.80 29.26
N GLY A 38 -7.99 25.34 28.05
CA GLY A 38 -7.40 24.80 26.83
C GLY A 38 -8.30 23.78 26.13
N ALA A 39 -7.69 22.96 25.26
CA ALA A 39 -8.40 22.00 24.45
C ALA A 39 -7.74 20.62 24.48
N GLU A 40 -8.52 19.60 24.13
CA GLU A 40 -8.02 18.26 23.86
C GLU A 40 -8.40 17.88 22.42
N ILE A 41 -7.44 17.33 21.67
CA ILE A 41 -7.70 16.81 20.33
C ILE A 41 -7.68 15.29 20.40
N ARG A 42 -8.75 14.67 19.91
CA ARG A 42 -8.88 13.22 19.75
C ARG A 42 -9.05 12.89 18.28
N VAL A 43 -8.56 11.74 17.86
CA VAL A 43 -8.78 11.22 16.51
C VAL A 43 -9.62 9.96 16.58
N SER A 44 -10.67 9.92 15.78
CA SER A 44 -11.48 8.74 15.55
C SER A 44 -11.25 8.20 14.14
N THR A 45 -11.19 6.89 14.01
CA THR A 45 -11.18 6.22 12.69
C THR A 45 -12.35 5.27 12.47
N GLY A 46 -13.37 5.39 13.31
CA GLY A 46 -14.52 4.50 13.38
C GLY A 46 -15.36 4.81 14.62
N PRO A 47 -16.63 4.38 14.65
CA PRO A 47 -17.61 4.81 15.65
C PRO A 47 -17.18 4.61 17.11
N ASP A 48 -16.39 3.56 17.39
CA ASP A 48 -16.10 3.14 18.76
C ASP A 48 -14.61 3.24 19.16
N HIS A 49 -13.80 3.98 18.40
CA HIS A 49 -12.37 4.08 18.67
C HIS A 49 -11.87 5.51 18.52
N GLU A 50 -11.73 6.19 19.66
CA GLU A 50 -11.06 7.48 19.79
C GLU A 50 -9.73 7.31 20.51
N LYS A 51 -8.69 7.98 20.00
CA LYS A 51 -7.38 8.06 20.67
C LYS A 51 -7.01 9.52 20.90
N PRO A 52 -6.48 9.87 22.09
CA PRO A 52 -5.95 11.20 22.31
C PRO A 52 -4.76 11.42 21.38
N VAL A 53 -4.78 12.56 20.68
CA VAL A 53 -3.69 12.99 19.81
C VAL A 53 -2.78 13.95 20.56
N SER A 54 -3.37 14.91 21.27
CA SER A 54 -2.65 15.89 22.08
C SER A 54 -3.57 16.60 23.09
N GLN A 55 -3.03 16.94 24.26
CA GLN A 55 -3.61 17.94 25.17
C GLN A 55 -2.92 19.27 24.91
N VAL A 56 -3.69 20.30 24.65
CA VAL A 56 -3.20 21.51 23.99
C VAL A 56 -3.70 22.79 24.64
N GLY A 57 -2.89 23.84 24.54
CA GLY A 57 -3.31 25.19 24.92
C GLY A 57 -4.49 25.69 24.08
N ARG A 58 -4.93 26.92 24.35
CA ARG A 58 -6.12 27.53 23.73
C ARG A 58 -6.06 27.64 22.21
N ALA A 59 -4.86 27.63 21.62
CA ALA A 59 -4.65 27.55 20.19
C ALA A 59 -3.32 26.87 19.90
N GLY A 60 -3.18 26.34 18.69
CA GLY A 60 -1.92 25.77 18.24
C GLY A 60 -2.04 25.00 16.93
N GLN A 61 -0.94 24.34 16.60
CA GLN A 61 -0.80 23.52 15.40
C GLN A 61 -0.10 22.21 15.73
N LEU A 62 -0.48 21.15 15.03
CA LEU A 62 0.11 19.83 15.12
C LEU A 62 0.30 19.26 13.72
N GLU A 63 1.53 18.81 13.44
CA GLU A 63 1.83 18.10 12.21
C GLU A 63 1.56 16.60 12.36
N VAL A 64 0.81 16.03 11.42
CA VAL A 64 0.39 14.63 11.43
C VAL A 64 0.92 13.92 10.17
N PRO A 65 1.98 13.10 10.29
CA PRO A 65 2.62 12.44 9.13
C PRO A 65 2.04 11.05 8.79
N TRP A 66 1.04 10.57 9.53
CA TRP A 66 0.59 9.17 9.47
C TRP A 66 -0.79 8.98 8.81
N ILE A 67 -1.31 9.98 8.10
CA ILE A 67 -2.55 9.82 7.31
C ILE A 67 -2.25 8.91 6.11
N VAL A 68 -2.83 7.72 6.12
CA VAL A 68 -2.64 6.67 5.10
C VAL A 68 -3.96 6.21 4.50
N ASP A 69 -3.87 5.67 3.28
CA ASP A 69 -4.96 5.00 2.54
C ASP A 69 -6.23 5.83 2.32
N SER A 70 -7.34 5.17 1.96
CA SER A 70 -8.70 5.74 1.89
C SER A 70 -9.32 6.00 3.27
N LYS A 71 -8.57 5.76 4.34
CA LYS A 71 -9.09 5.81 5.70
C LYS A 71 -9.43 7.25 6.07
N ILE A 72 -10.63 7.45 6.61
CA ILE A 72 -11.09 8.76 7.09
C ILE A 72 -10.69 8.88 8.55
N TYR A 73 -9.95 9.94 8.85
CA TYR A 73 -9.55 10.33 10.20
C TYR A 73 -10.38 11.52 10.62
N ASP A 74 -11.18 11.37 11.67
CA ASP A 74 -12.04 12.42 12.21
C ASP A 74 -11.35 13.04 13.44
N PHE A 75 -10.75 14.21 13.26
CA PHE A 75 -10.12 14.97 14.34
C PHE A 75 -11.17 15.80 15.05
N ARG A 76 -11.35 15.56 16.33
CA ARG A 76 -12.39 16.16 17.17
C ARG A 76 -11.73 17.04 18.22
N LEU A 77 -12.21 18.27 18.33
CA LEU A 77 -11.78 19.25 19.31
C LEU A 77 -12.72 19.19 20.51
N TYR A 78 -12.18 19.06 21.71
CA TYR A 78 -12.92 19.07 22.97
C TYR A 78 -12.46 20.25 23.83
N ALA A 79 -13.39 20.85 24.54
CA ALA A 79 -13.09 21.79 25.61
C ALA A 79 -12.47 21.01 26.79
N ALA A 80 -11.33 21.45 27.32
CA ALA A 80 -10.70 20.76 28.45
C ALA A 80 -11.55 20.83 29.73
N SER A 81 -12.36 21.88 29.87
CA SER A 81 -13.34 22.02 30.96
C SER A 81 -14.60 21.15 30.79
N TRP A 82 -14.89 20.70 29.55
CA TRP A 82 -16.05 19.84 29.27
C TRP A 82 -15.76 18.82 28.15
N PRO A 83 -15.13 17.68 28.48
CA PRO A 83 -14.64 16.71 27.50
C PRO A 83 -15.69 15.70 26.99
N ASP A 84 -16.97 15.88 27.33
CA ASP A 84 -18.04 14.92 27.01
C ASP A 84 -18.50 15.01 25.56
N LYS A 85 -18.41 16.19 24.95
CA LYS A 85 -18.89 16.45 23.59
C LYS A 85 -17.87 17.27 22.80
N PRO A 86 -17.58 16.91 21.53
CA PRO A 86 -16.72 17.74 20.71
C PRO A 86 -17.38 19.08 20.40
N ILE A 87 -16.60 20.15 20.48
CA ILE A 87 -17.01 21.52 20.13
C ILE A 87 -16.85 21.80 18.63
N ASP A 88 -15.95 21.09 17.95
CA ASP A 88 -15.79 21.10 16.49
C ASP A 88 -15.09 19.83 16.00
N SER A 89 -15.15 19.54 14.69
CA SER A 89 -14.47 18.39 14.09
C SER A 89 -14.06 18.62 12.64
N VAL A 90 -12.96 18.00 12.21
CA VAL A 90 -12.52 17.99 10.81
C VAL A 90 -12.15 16.58 10.36
N LYS A 91 -12.74 16.16 9.24
CA LYS A 91 -12.45 14.88 8.60
C LYS A 91 -11.33 15.03 7.59
N VAL A 92 -10.28 14.23 7.75
CA VAL A 92 -9.10 14.22 6.89
C VAL A 92 -8.96 12.87 6.21
N LYS A 93 -8.67 12.89 4.92
CA LYS A 93 -8.37 11.70 4.11
C LYS A 93 -7.30 12.03 3.07
N ARG A 94 -6.62 11.01 2.54
CA ARG A 94 -5.84 11.17 1.31
C ARG A 94 -6.75 11.26 0.09
N ASP A 95 -6.33 12.05 -0.89
CA ASP A 95 -6.94 12.07 -2.22
C ASP A 95 -6.42 10.91 -3.08
N LEU A 96 -7.19 9.82 -3.16
CA LEU A 96 -6.85 8.66 -3.97
C LEU A 96 -7.16 8.82 -5.46
N ASP A 97 -8.01 9.79 -5.83
CA ASP A 97 -8.29 10.07 -7.23
C ASP A 97 -7.04 10.64 -7.88
N SER A 98 -6.27 11.46 -7.14
CA SER A 98 -4.94 11.91 -7.56
C SER A 98 -3.98 10.74 -7.83
N VAL A 99 -3.95 9.72 -6.98
CA VAL A 99 -3.04 8.57 -7.11
C VAL A 99 -3.42 7.72 -8.33
N SER A 100 -4.71 7.43 -8.49
CA SER A 100 -5.20 6.62 -9.62
C SER A 100 -4.90 7.30 -10.96
N ALA A 101 -5.07 8.62 -11.03
CA ALA A 101 -4.71 9.39 -12.23
C ALA A 101 -3.21 9.36 -12.52
N ILE A 102 -2.37 9.51 -11.48
CA ILE A 102 -0.91 9.43 -11.60
C ILE A 102 -0.47 8.05 -12.09
N LEU A 103 -0.97 6.97 -11.49
CA LEU A 103 -0.62 5.60 -11.89
C LEU A 103 -1.04 5.29 -13.33
N ARG A 104 -2.24 5.74 -13.74
CA ARG A 104 -2.68 5.61 -15.14
C ARG A 104 -1.81 6.40 -16.10
N LYS A 105 -1.42 7.63 -15.74
CA LYS A 105 -0.50 8.44 -16.53
C LYS A 105 0.86 7.73 -16.65
N LEU A 106 1.44 7.29 -15.55
CA LEU A 106 2.71 6.56 -15.53
C LEU A 106 2.66 5.32 -16.42
N ALA A 107 1.58 4.54 -16.36
CA ALA A 107 1.37 3.37 -17.21
C ALA A 107 1.29 3.74 -18.71
N THR A 108 0.64 4.86 -19.04
CA THR A 108 0.57 5.36 -20.43
C THR A 108 1.95 5.78 -20.93
N GLU A 109 2.70 6.56 -20.15
CA GLU A 109 4.06 6.99 -20.49
C GLU A 109 5.01 5.78 -20.69
N ALA A 110 4.89 4.77 -19.80
CA ALA A 110 5.64 3.52 -19.91
C ALA A 110 5.33 2.78 -21.23
N LYS A 111 4.04 2.64 -21.58
CA LYS A 111 3.60 1.97 -22.82
C LYS A 111 4.03 2.71 -24.09
N GLN A 112 4.18 4.03 -24.02
CA GLN A 112 4.66 4.85 -25.13
C GLN A 112 6.19 4.82 -25.29
N GLY A 113 6.92 4.19 -24.36
CA GLY A 113 8.38 4.15 -24.38
C GLY A 113 9.04 5.44 -23.88
N ASN A 114 8.28 6.32 -23.22
CA ASN A 114 8.80 7.58 -22.68
C ASN A 114 9.54 7.38 -21.35
N ILE A 115 9.48 6.18 -20.78
CA ILE A 115 10.19 5.78 -19.57
C ILE A 115 11.23 4.72 -19.95
N ASN A 116 12.46 4.89 -19.47
CA ASN A 116 13.54 3.94 -19.74
C ASN A 116 13.17 2.56 -19.17
N ILE A 117 13.37 1.49 -19.96
CA ILE A 117 13.04 0.12 -19.54
C ILE A 117 13.78 -0.32 -18.27
N MET A 118 14.99 0.18 -18.04
CA MET A 118 15.76 -0.10 -16.82
C MET A 118 15.14 0.58 -15.60
N GLU A 119 14.70 1.84 -15.73
CA GLU A 119 14.00 2.55 -14.66
C GLU A 119 12.67 1.88 -14.32
N LEU A 120 11.92 1.47 -15.35
CA LEU A 120 10.67 0.73 -15.16
C LEU A 120 10.92 -0.62 -14.47
N SER A 121 11.98 -1.33 -14.86
CA SER A 121 12.39 -2.60 -14.24
C SER A 121 12.73 -2.43 -12.76
N GLN A 122 13.50 -1.38 -12.42
CA GLN A 122 13.85 -1.06 -11.04
C GLN A 122 12.62 -0.69 -10.20
N PHE A 123 11.70 0.09 -10.76
CA PHE A 123 10.43 0.41 -10.12
C PHE A 123 9.62 -0.86 -9.83
N ILE A 124 9.44 -1.73 -10.83
CA ILE A 124 8.76 -3.02 -10.67
C ILE A 124 9.43 -3.86 -9.58
N ALA A 125 10.76 -3.97 -9.58
CA ALA A 125 11.51 -4.71 -8.58
C ALA A 125 11.32 -4.16 -7.16
N ALA A 126 11.13 -2.85 -7.00
CA ALA A 126 10.89 -2.22 -5.71
C ALA A 126 9.46 -2.45 -5.19
N VAL A 127 8.45 -2.46 -6.06
CA VAL A 127 7.03 -2.57 -5.65
C VAL A 127 6.51 -4.01 -5.64
N MET A 128 7.01 -4.87 -6.52
CA MET A 128 6.49 -6.23 -6.71
C MET A 128 6.57 -7.08 -5.43
N PRO A 129 7.66 -7.07 -4.64
CA PRO A 129 7.70 -7.82 -3.38
C PRO A 129 6.58 -7.38 -2.42
N HIS A 130 6.24 -6.10 -2.34
CA HIS A 130 5.16 -5.63 -1.47
C HIS A 130 3.80 -6.20 -1.90
N CYS A 131 3.55 -6.28 -3.21
CA CYS A 131 2.34 -6.89 -3.75
C CYS A 131 2.27 -8.41 -3.46
N LEU A 132 3.37 -9.13 -3.60
CA LEU A 132 3.45 -10.58 -3.39
C LEU A 132 3.29 -10.99 -1.92
N HIS A 133 3.81 -10.17 -0.99
CA HIS A 133 3.70 -10.43 0.45
C HIS A 133 2.40 -9.87 1.06
N SER A 134 1.57 -9.19 0.27
CA SER A 134 0.28 -8.69 0.73
C SER A 134 -0.67 -9.86 1.03
N GLY A 135 -1.40 -9.79 2.14
CA GLY A 135 -2.48 -10.74 2.44
C GLY A 135 -3.59 -10.75 1.37
N LYS A 136 -3.63 -9.74 0.50
CA LYS A 136 -4.56 -9.62 -0.63
C LYS A 136 -3.99 -10.14 -1.95
N PHE A 137 -2.84 -10.81 -1.95
CA PHE A 137 -2.24 -11.31 -3.19
C PHE A 137 -3.21 -12.18 -4.02
N HIS A 138 -4.05 -12.97 -3.36
CA HIS A 138 -5.09 -13.77 -4.02
C HIS A 138 -6.11 -12.95 -4.83
N GLU A 139 -6.34 -11.67 -4.48
CA GLU A 139 -7.19 -10.74 -5.23
C GLU A 139 -6.43 -10.12 -6.42
N LEU A 140 -5.12 -9.94 -6.28
CA LEU A 140 -4.24 -9.35 -7.30
C LEU A 140 -3.90 -10.34 -8.41
N PHE A 141 -3.69 -11.61 -8.06
CA PHE A 141 -3.22 -12.65 -8.97
C PHE A 141 -4.10 -12.81 -10.23
N PRO A 142 -5.44 -12.88 -10.17
CA PRO A 142 -6.27 -13.00 -11.37
C PRO A 142 -6.09 -11.83 -12.35
N VAL A 143 -5.85 -10.62 -11.86
CA VAL A 143 -5.60 -9.44 -12.70
C VAL A 143 -4.29 -9.63 -13.48
N TRP A 144 -3.26 -10.18 -12.85
CA TRP A 144 -1.96 -10.40 -13.48
C TRP A 144 -1.98 -11.57 -14.44
N GLU A 145 -2.64 -12.67 -14.07
CA GLU A 145 -2.83 -13.84 -14.92
C GLU A 145 -3.54 -13.48 -16.24
N GLN A 146 -4.58 -12.65 -16.17
CA GLN A 146 -5.27 -12.14 -17.36
C GLN A 146 -4.38 -11.29 -18.27
N ASN A 147 -3.31 -10.71 -17.72
CA ASN A 147 -2.32 -9.94 -18.47
C ASN A 147 -1.07 -10.78 -18.83
N GLY A 148 -1.12 -12.10 -18.66
CA GLY A 148 -0.04 -13.04 -19.04
C GLY A 148 1.12 -13.12 -18.06
N PHE A 149 0.93 -12.69 -16.81
CA PHE A 149 1.96 -12.74 -15.77
C PHE A 149 1.64 -13.80 -14.71
N HIS A 150 2.58 -14.73 -14.53
CA HIS A 150 2.62 -15.66 -13.40
C HIS A 150 3.87 -15.39 -12.58
N VAL A 151 3.69 -14.88 -11.36
CA VAL A 151 4.80 -14.57 -10.45
C VAL A 151 4.72 -15.49 -9.25
N THR A 152 5.80 -16.23 -8.99
CA THR A 152 5.95 -17.10 -7.83
C THR A 152 6.98 -16.50 -6.88
N PRO A 153 6.67 -16.36 -5.57
CA PRO A 153 7.67 -15.94 -4.60
C PRO A 153 8.81 -16.95 -4.54
N VAL A 154 10.04 -16.47 -4.36
CA VAL A 154 11.18 -17.34 -4.06
C VAL A 154 11.01 -17.85 -2.62
N HIS A 155 10.51 -19.07 -2.46
CA HIS A 155 10.20 -19.66 -1.16
C HIS A 155 10.37 -21.17 -1.18
N PHE A 156 10.79 -21.76 -0.06
CA PHE A 156 11.07 -23.20 0.09
C PHE A 156 9.89 -24.12 -0.30
N TYR A 157 8.64 -23.67 -0.08
CA TYR A 157 7.43 -24.41 -0.45
C TYR A 157 7.01 -24.27 -1.91
N GLN A 158 7.70 -23.47 -2.71
CA GLN A 158 7.40 -23.34 -4.14
C GLN A 158 8.19 -24.39 -4.94
N PRO A 159 7.58 -24.97 -5.99
CA PRO A 159 8.23 -26.02 -6.79
C PRO A 159 9.35 -25.47 -7.70
N ILE A 160 9.44 -24.14 -7.84
CA ILE A 160 10.44 -23.47 -8.66
C ILE A 160 11.60 -23.05 -7.76
N PRO A 161 12.81 -23.61 -7.94
CA PRO A 161 13.98 -23.27 -7.13
C PRO A 161 14.47 -21.85 -7.41
N ASP A 162 15.19 -21.26 -6.44
CA ASP A 162 15.89 -19.99 -6.66
C ASP A 162 17.04 -20.21 -7.65
N THR A 163 16.88 -19.71 -8.88
CA THR A 163 17.89 -19.88 -9.93
C THR A 163 19.19 -19.13 -9.64
N ARG A 164 19.19 -18.16 -8.72
CA ARG A 164 20.40 -17.43 -8.30
C ARG A 164 21.35 -18.31 -7.48
N GLU A 165 20.83 -19.36 -6.86
CA GLU A 165 21.60 -20.31 -6.07
C GLU A 165 22.07 -21.52 -6.89
N LEU A 166 21.56 -21.66 -8.13
CA LEU A 166 21.91 -22.77 -9.00
C LEU A 166 23.26 -22.50 -9.69
N PRO A 167 24.20 -23.45 -9.64
CA PRO A 167 25.49 -23.28 -10.29
C PRO A 167 25.35 -23.37 -11.82
N GLU A 168 26.09 -22.54 -12.56
CA GLU A 168 26.13 -22.56 -14.03
C GLU A 168 26.50 -23.94 -14.63
N THR A 169 27.20 -24.79 -13.86
CA THR A 169 27.53 -26.15 -14.28
C THR A 169 26.30 -27.04 -14.45
N LEU A 170 25.20 -26.75 -13.74
CA LEU A 170 23.95 -27.50 -13.83
C LEU A 170 23.39 -27.53 -15.26
N TRP A 171 23.58 -26.45 -16.01
CA TRP A 171 23.03 -26.30 -17.37
C TRP A 171 23.94 -26.87 -18.46
N LYS A 172 25.19 -27.25 -18.12
CA LYS A 172 26.19 -27.70 -19.09
C LYS A 172 26.19 -29.21 -19.30
N GLN A 173 25.63 -29.98 -18.37
CA GLN A 173 25.64 -31.44 -18.43
C GLN A 173 24.21 -31.97 -18.29
N PRO A 174 23.80 -32.93 -19.15
CA PRO A 174 22.55 -33.65 -18.95
C PRO A 174 22.52 -34.27 -17.55
N SER A 175 21.35 -34.23 -16.91
CA SER A 175 21.13 -34.93 -15.65
C SER A 175 21.41 -36.42 -15.82
N ASN A 176 22.02 -37.05 -14.82
CA ASN A 176 22.17 -38.51 -14.78
C ASN A 176 20.82 -39.22 -14.57
N LEU A 177 19.73 -38.46 -14.35
CA LEU A 177 18.36 -38.95 -14.20
C LEU A 177 18.29 -40.13 -13.22
N VAL A 178 18.95 -40.01 -12.07
CA VAL A 178 19.12 -41.11 -11.11
C VAL A 178 17.76 -41.68 -10.71
N GLY A 179 17.58 -42.99 -10.91
CA GLY A 179 16.33 -43.69 -10.64
C GLY A 179 15.31 -43.65 -11.78
N ILE A 180 15.61 -42.98 -12.89
CA ILE A 180 14.79 -42.95 -14.11
C ILE A 180 15.56 -43.64 -15.24
N ASN A 181 15.01 -44.72 -15.77
CA ASN A 181 15.50 -45.33 -17.00
C ASN A 181 14.73 -44.73 -18.18
N MET A 182 15.38 -43.87 -18.96
CA MET A 182 14.77 -43.25 -20.14
C MET A 182 14.48 -44.26 -21.25
N ASN A 183 15.22 -45.39 -21.29
CA ASN A 183 15.18 -46.35 -22.39
C ASN A 183 15.34 -45.64 -23.76
N ASP A 184 16.38 -44.81 -23.86
CA ASP A 184 16.58 -43.88 -25.00
C ASP A 184 16.52 -44.60 -26.35
N ALA A 185 17.10 -45.80 -26.44
CA ALA A 185 17.11 -46.60 -27.65
C ALA A 185 15.68 -46.89 -28.17
N MET A 186 14.78 -47.29 -27.27
CA MET A 186 13.39 -47.58 -27.62
C MET A 186 12.60 -46.30 -27.93
N GLN A 187 12.85 -45.20 -27.19
CA GLN A 187 12.18 -43.93 -27.46
C GLN A 187 12.55 -43.38 -28.85
N ILE A 188 13.83 -43.46 -29.22
CA ILE A 188 14.31 -43.05 -30.53
C ILE A 188 13.76 -43.94 -31.64
N ASP A 189 13.66 -45.25 -31.41
CA ASP A 189 13.06 -46.20 -32.35
C ASP A 189 11.57 -45.92 -32.59
N LEU A 190 10.82 -45.62 -31.53
CA LEU A 190 9.41 -45.23 -31.65
C LEU A 190 9.22 -44.00 -32.54
N LEU A 191 10.01 -42.93 -32.31
CA LEU A 191 9.93 -41.70 -33.09
C LEU A 191 10.35 -41.92 -34.55
N ARG A 192 11.41 -42.69 -34.79
CA ARG A 192 11.97 -42.87 -36.13
C ARG A 192 11.24 -43.91 -36.95
N ASN A 193 10.74 -44.99 -36.36
CA ASN A 193 10.29 -46.16 -37.12
C ASN A 193 8.81 -46.45 -36.96
N HIS A 194 8.18 -45.97 -35.89
CA HIS A 194 6.78 -46.26 -35.59
C HIS A 194 5.86 -45.03 -35.72
N PHE A 195 6.34 -43.84 -35.39
CA PHE A 195 5.58 -42.60 -35.48
C PHE A 195 6.08 -41.69 -36.61
N THR A 196 5.90 -42.15 -37.86
CA THR A 196 6.40 -41.49 -39.08
C THR A 196 6.00 -40.03 -39.27
N LYS A 197 4.95 -39.55 -38.58
CA LYS A 197 4.54 -38.13 -38.57
C LYS A 197 5.56 -37.20 -37.89
N PHE A 198 6.40 -37.70 -36.98
CA PHE A 198 7.35 -36.92 -36.18
C PHE A 198 8.81 -37.23 -36.52
N ARG A 199 9.06 -37.70 -37.76
CA ARG A 199 10.39 -38.13 -38.21
C ARG A 199 11.35 -36.98 -38.45
N GLU A 200 10.82 -35.78 -38.70
CA GLU A 200 11.54 -34.52 -38.96
C GLU A 200 11.00 -33.41 -38.05
#